data_AF-A0A7C3TI57-F1
#
_entry.id   AF-A0A7C3TI57-F1
#
_cell.length_a   1.000
_cell.length_b   1.000
_cell.length_c   1.000
_cell.angle_alpha   90.00
_cell.angle_beta   90.00
_cell.angle_gamma   90.00
#
_symmetry.space_group_name_H-M   'P 1'
#
loop_
_entity.id
_entity.type
_entity.pdbx_description
1 polymer ?
#
loop_
_entity_poly.entity_id
_entity_poly.type
_entity_poly.pdbx_seq_one_letter_code
_entity_poly.pdbx_strand_id
1 'polypeptide(L)'
;MINELILRLSYIFASSFLFYEGFQNWLRGRLEIHHEVILLCISIYILALILLILSMMPLWIIKMFSHLPLVALLFVAASSIYVIAVIQYGGVYRTDSMAFTHYAAQLWLFPSWNPYPHDLQKALEMFSVDVDYITLKPDGDLVTNLNYPALHFLIFTPFIYFGVSDMRWVTFLFELATFMIIYWKSPADLRPFVIVPLFAGSDLAINFTAGCLGDYLWVLPLSLTVFYLENPALSGLTYGLACSVKQEPWILAPYLMVYMLRSGEGGLRRIKKLSTFIILTVGAFILPNIFFISKDPESWFNGVTTPFAGELIVVSQGISMVTQKGLLPLSKTFYTTLTAIAATLLFIYYVIYFSKLKNTLWAFPALIMWTSPRGLQNYFIYLIPVCLAAIIKNYSKIAEDFRKWR
;
A
#
# COMPACT_ATOMS: atom_id res chain seq x y z
N MET A 1 -11.88 5.99 31.76
CA MET A 1 -12.22 7.28 31.15
C MET A 1 -11.62 7.40 29.74
N ILE A 2 -10.29 7.39 29.57
CA ILE A 2 -9.65 7.48 28.23
C ILE A 2 -10.11 6.37 27.27
N ASN A 3 -10.10 5.11 27.70
CA ASN A 3 -10.53 3.99 26.84
C ASN A 3 -12.02 4.05 26.46
N GLU A 4 -12.87 4.63 27.30
CA GLU A 4 -14.30 4.80 26.99
C GLU A 4 -14.51 5.86 25.92
N LEU A 5 -13.87 7.03 26.07
CA LEU A 5 -13.96 8.10 25.08
C LEU A 5 -13.46 7.60 23.71
N ILE A 6 -12.32 6.91 23.69
CA ILE A 6 -11.73 6.36 22.46
C ILE A 6 -12.71 5.39 21.76
N LEU A 7 -13.33 4.48 22.51
CA LEU A 7 -14.32 3.55 21.95
C LEU A 7 -15.53 4.31 21.39
N ARG A 8 -16.08 5.29 22.11
CA ARG A 8 -17.22 6.06 21.60
C ARG A 8 -16.86 6.81 20.31
N LEU A 9 -15.67 7.43 20.27
CA LEU A 9 -15.17 8.12 19.09
C LEU A 9 -15.01 7.18 17.90
N SER A 10 -14.56 5.93 18.09
CA SER A 10 -14.46 4.98 16.98
C SER A 10 -15.82 4.59 16.39
N TYR A 11 -16.85 4.47 17.23
CA TYR A 11 -18.22 4.22 16.77
C TYR A 11 -18.79 5.42 16.01
N ILE A 12 -18.62 6.64 16.53
CA ILE A 12 -19.05 7.86 15.86
C ILE A 12 -18.34 8.01 14.52
N PHE A 13 -17.02 7.80 14.49
CA PHE A 13 -16.24 7.84 13.27
C PHE A 13 -16.75 6.83 12.23
N ALA A 14 -16.94 5.56 12.62
CA ALA A 14 -17.42 4.53 11.71
C ALA A 14 -18.83 4.86 11.19
N SER A 15 -19.74 5.30 12.07
CA SER A 15 -21.08 5.75 11.67
C SER A 15 -21.04 6.88 10.64
N SER A 16 -20.26 7.94 10.91
CA SER A 16 -20.09 9.06 9.98
C SER A 16 -19.51 8.64 8.64
N PHE A 17 -18.50 7.76 8.64
CA PHE A 17 -17.92 7.23 7.43
C PHE A 17 -18.93 6.40 6.63
N LEU A 18 -19.73 5.55 7.30
CA LEU A 18 -20.80 4.79 6.65
C LEU A 18 -21.88 5.70 6.05
N PHE A 19 -22.28 6.78 6.72
CA PHE A 19 -23.22 7.75 6.13
C PHE A 19 -22.65 8.41 4.87
N TYR A 20 -21.37 8.82 4.93
CA TYR A 20 -20.68 9.41 3.79
C TYR A 20 -20.62 8.43 2.61
N GLU A 21 -20.09 7.22 2.82
CA GLU A 21 -19.98 6.20 1.75
C GLU A 21 -21.34 5.65 1.30
N GLY A 22 -22.33 5.58 2.20
CA GLY A 22 -23.71 5.24 1.86
C GLY A 22 -24.30 6.24 0.86
N PHE A 23 -24.06 7.53 1.07
CA PHE A 23 -24.46 8.59 0.13
C PHE A 23 -23.65 8.52 -1.17
N GLN A 24 -22.34 8.29 -1.12
CA GLN A 24 -21.53 8.11 -2.33
C GLN A 24 -21.99 6.91 -3.16
N ASN A 25 -22.32 5.78 -2.51
CA ASN A 25 -22.90 4.60 -3.15
C ASN A 25 -24.26 4.89 -3.77
N TRP A 26 -25.10 5.69 -3.10
CA TRP A 26 -26.38 6.14 -3.64
C TRP A 26 -26.19 6.96 -4.93
N LEU A 27 -25.22 7.88 -4.96
CA LEU A 27 -24.91 8.71 -6.13
C LEU A 27 -24.34 7.90 -7.30
N ARG A 28 -23.37 7.02 -7.04
CA ARG A 28 -22.66 6.28 -8.09
C ARG A 28 -23.34 4.96 -8.50
N GLY A 29 -24.34 4.55 -7.72
CA GLY A 29 -24.95 3.23 -7.78
C GLY A 29 -26.04 3.03 -8.83
N ARG A 30 -26.48 4.08 -9.53
CA ARG A 30 -27.50 3.99 -10.61
C ARG A 30 -28.72 3.15 -10.19
N LEU A 31 -29.34 3.57 -9.09
CA LEU A 31 -30.36 2.82 -8.36
C LEU A 31 -31.61 2.50 -9.18
N GLU A 32 -31.84 3.26 -10.25
CA GLU A 32 -32.90 3.04 -11.23
C GLU A 32 -32.74 1.73 -12.02
N ILE A 33 -31.52 1.18 -12.09
CA ILE A 33 -31.21 -0.07 -12.81
C ILE A 33 -30.68 -1.15 -11.84
N HIS A 34 -29.98 -0.76 -10.77
CA HIS A 34 -29.28 -1.68 -9.88
C HIS A 34 -29.95 -1.78 -8.49
N HIS A 35 -30.98 -2.62 -8.40
CA HIS A 35 -31.75 -2.81 -7.17
C HIS A 35 -30.92 -3.40 -6.01
N GLU A 36 -29.88 -4.19 -6.31
CA GLU A 36 -28.93 -4.69 -5.33
C GLU A 36 -28.22 -3.55 -4.59
N VAL A 37 -27.95 -2.42 -5.26
CA VAL A 37 -27.32 -1.27 -4.64
C VAL A 37 -28.28 -0.55 -3.69
N ILE A 38 -29.60 -0.59 -3.95
CA ILE A 38 -30.61 -0.10 -3.01
C ILE A 38 -30.51 -0.87 -1.68
N LEU A 39 -30.43 -2.20 -1.74
CA LEU A 39 -30.29 -3.04 -0.55
C LEU A 39 -28.97 -2.77 0.19
N LEU A 40 -27.87 -2.56 -0.54
CA LEU A 40 -26.58 -2.19 0.05
C LEU A 40 -26.66 -0.83 0.76
N CYS A 41 -27.21 0.19 0.10
CA CYS A 41 -27.41 1.52 0.69
C CYS A 41 -28.27 1.45 1.96
N ILE A 42 -29.43 0.79 1.91
CA ILE A 42 -30.29 0.63 3.09
C ILE A 42 -29.54 -0.05 4.23
N SER A 43 -28.80 -1.13 3.93
CA SER A 43 -28.02 -1.87 4.93
C SER A 43 -26.92 -1.01 5.55
N ILE A 44 -26.21 -0.22 4.74
CA ILE A 44 -25.18 0.71 5.21
C ILE A 44 -25.79 1.77 6.14
N TYR A 45 -26.92 2.37 5.78
CA TYR A 45 -27.58 3.38 6.62
C TYR A 45 -28.12 2.78 7.93
N ILE A 46 -28.70 1.58 7.90
CA ILE A 46 -29.12 0.87 9.11
C ILE A 46 -27.92 0.64 10.03
N LEU A 47 -26.81 0.15 9.49
CA LEU A 47 -25.60 -0.10 10.26
C LEU A 47 -24.97 1.18 10.81
N ALA A 48 -25.00 2.28 10.05
CA ALA A 48 -24.57 3.60 10.49
C ALA A 48 -25.41 4.10 11.68
N LEU A 49 -26.75 3.95 11.61
CA LEU A 49 -27.67 4.32 12.68
C LEU A 49 -27.46 3.46 13.93
N ILE A 50 -27.27 2.14 13.77
CA ILE A 50 -26.95 1.23 14.88
C ILE A 50 -25.68 1.69 15.59
N LEU A 51 -24.60 1.96 14.84
CA LEU A 51 -23.34 2.44 15.42
C LEU A 51 -23.50 3.78 16.13
N LEU A 52 -24.28 4.70 15.57
CA LEU A 52 -24.58 6.00 16.18
C LEU A 52 -25.31 5.83 17.52
N ILE A 53 -26.34 5.00 17.56
CA ILE A 53 -27.09 4.71 18.79
C ILE A 53 -26.19 4.03 19.82
N LEU A 54 -25.42 3.01 19.41
CA LEU A 54 -24.48 2.29 20.28
C LEU A 54 -23.43 3.23 20.88
N SER A 55 -22.99 4.25 20.14
CA SER A 55 -22.03 5.23 20.66
C SER A 55 -22.55 6.03 21.86
N MET A 56 -23.87 6.06 22.08
CA MET A 56 -24.55 6.73 23.20
C MET A 56 -25.00 5.76 24.30
N MET A 57 -24.84 4.45 24.10
CA MET A 57 -25.25 3.43 25.07
C MET A 57 -24.28 3.33 26.27
N PRO A 58 -24.67 2.65 27.36
CA PRO A 58 -23.78 2.33 28.47
C PRO A 58 -22.53 1.56 28.01
N LEU A 59 -21.40 1.80 28.69
CA LEU A 59 -20.08 1.26 28.29
C LEU A 59 -20.05 -0.28 28.15
N TRP A 60 -20.83 -1.01 28.96
CA TRP A 60 -20.86 -2.48 28.88
C TRP A 60 -21.40 -2.97 27.53
N ILE A 61 -22.38 -2.28 26.94
CA ILE A 61 -22.93 -2.58 25.59
C ILE A 61 -21.87 -2.32 24.52
N ILE A 62 -21.19 -1.17 24.60
CA ILE A 62 -20.14 -0.78 23.65
C ILE A 62 -18.98 -1.79 23.66
N LYS A 63 -18.60 -2.29 24.86
CA LYS A 63 -17.57 -3.32 25.00
C LYS A 63 -18.01 -4.66 24.40
N MET A 64 -19.27 -5.05 24.63
CA MET A 64 -19.85 -6.26 24.06
C MET A 64 -19.77 -6.28 22.53
N PHE A 65 -19.93 -5.12 21.88
CA PHE A 65 -19.86 -4.97 20.43
C PHE A 65 -18.57 -4.29 19.92
N SER A 66 -17.47 -4.33 20.67
CA SER A 66 -16.25 -3.58 20.38
C SER A 66 -15.61 -3.79 18.98
N HIS A 67 -15.95 -4.90 18.31
CA HIS A 67 -15.50 -5.22 16.95
C HIS A 67 -16.46 -4.72 15.85
N LEU A 68 -17.69 -4.34 16.20
CA LEU A 68 -18.71 -3.93 15.24
C LEU A 68 -18.29 -2.74 14.35
N PRO A 69 -17.58 -1.70 14.84
CA PRO A 69 -17.07 -0.64 13.97
C PRO A 69 -16.15 -1.15 12.86
N LEU A 70 -15.25 -2.10 13.16
CA LEU A 70 -14.39 -2.71 12.16
C LEU A 70 -15.22 -3.48 11.12
N VAL A 71 -16.13 -4.34 11.59
CA VAL A 71 -16.98 -5.15 10.68
C VAL A 71 -17.79 -4.24 9.76
N ALA A 72 -18.36 -3.16 10.29
CA ALA A 72 -19.12 -2.18 9.52
C ALA A 72 -18.26 -1.44 8.49
N LEU A 73 -17.04 -1.03 8.87
CA LEU A 73 -16.10 -0.36 7.98
C LEU A 73 -15.63 -1.29 6.85
N LEU A 74 -15.35 -2.56 7.14
CA LEU A 74 -15.02 -3.56 6.13
C LEU A 74 -16.20 -3.86 5.19
N PHE A 75 -17.41 -3.93 5.74
CA PHE A 75 -18.63 -4.13 4.96
C PHE A 75 -18.87 -2.97 3.99
N VAL A 76 -18.77 -1.72 4.46
CA VAL A 76 -18.95 -0.56 3.57
C VAL A 76 -17.82 -0.47 2.55
N ALA A 77 -16.56 -0.79 2.91
CA ALA A 77 -15.47 -0.83 1.94
C ALA A 77 -15.71 -1.86 0.83
N ALA A 78 -16.06 -3.11 1.18
CA ALA A 78 -16.37 -4.15 0.19
C ALA A 78 -17.55 -3.75 -0.72
N SER A 79 -18.62 -3.21 -0.10
CA SER A 79 -19.80 -2.74 -0.83
C SER A 79 -19.43 -1.60 -1.77
N SER A 80 -18.70 -0.60 -1.29
CA SER A 80 -18.26 0.56 -2.06
C SER A 80 -17.33 0.17 -3.21
N ILE A 81 -16.37 -0.72 -2.99
CA ILE A 81 -15.50 -1.24 -4.05
C ILE A 81 -16.34 -1.94 -5.11
N TYR A 82 -17.32 -2.77 -4.74
CA TYR A 82 -18.25 -3.38 -5.68
C TYR A 82 -19.01 -2.34 -6.51
N VAL A 83 -19.64 -1.35 -5.85
CA VAL A 83 -20.41 -0.32 -6.56
C VAL A 83 -19.51 0.48 -7.52
N ILE A 84 -18.31 0.87 -7.09
CA ILE A 84 -17.38 1.61 -7.97
C ILE A 84 -16.92 0.71 -9.13
N ALA A 85 -16.37 -0.47 -8.83
CA ALA A 85 -15.70 -1.33 -9.80
C ALA A 85 -16.68 -1.90 -10.84
N VAL A 86 -17.83 -2.40 -10.38
CA VAL A 86 -18.78 -3.13 -11.22
C VAL A 86 -19.82 -2.19 -11.81
N ILE A 87 -20.35 -1.24 -11.03
CA ILE A 87 -21.47 -0.41 -11.46
C ILE A 87 -20.99 0.88 -12.11
N GLN A 88 -20.19 1.68 -11.38
CA GLN A 88 -19.72 2.96 -11.87
C GLN A 88 -18.73 2.81 -13.03
N TYR A 89 -17.80 1.85 -12.92
CA TYR A 89 -16.75 1.63 -13.92
C TYR A 89 -17.10 0.53 -14.93
N GLY A 90 -18.14 -0.27 -14.71
CA GLY A 90 -18.52 -1.32 -15.66
C GLY A 90 -17.44 -2.39 -15.85
N GLY A 91 -16.63 -2.66 -14.81
CA GLY A 91 -15.53 -3.62 -14.89
C GLY A 91 -14.22 -3.06 -15.45
N VAL A 92 -14.22 -1.85 -16.03
CA VAL A 92 -13.04 -1.19 -16.60
C VAL A 92 -11.92 -1.01 -15.58
N TYR A 93 -10.67 -1.22 -16.01
CA TYR A 93 -9.49 -0.89 -15.20
C TYR A 93 -9.14 0.59 -15.31
N ARG A 94 -8.83 1.21 -14.16
CA ARG A 94 -8.48 2.65 -14.07
C ARG A 94 -6.99 2.88 -13.88
N THR A 95 -6.15 1.90 -14.20
CA THR A 95 -4.70 2.09 -14.33
C THR A 95 -4.16 1.16 -15.41
N ASP A 96 -3.21 1.68 -16.18
CA ASP A 96 -2.36 0.87 -17.06
C ASP A 96 -1.53 -0.15 -16.27
N SER A 97 -1.08 0.21 -15.07
CA SER A 97 -0.30 -0.63 -14.15
C SER A 97 -0.97 -1.98 -13.85
N MET A 98 -2.27 -1.98 -13.52
CA MET A 98 -2.99 -3.22 -13.26
C MET A 98 -3.28 -3.99 -14.55
N ALA A 99 -3.60 -3.30 -15.65
CA ALA A 99 -3.82 -3.93 -16.94
C ALA A 99 -2.58 -4.68 -17.42
N PHE A 100 -1.41 -4.02 -17.40
CA PHE A 100 -0.13 -4.60 -17.74
C PHE A 100 0.26 -5.74 -16.81
N THR A 101 0.03 -5.60 -15.51
CA THR A 101 0.33 -6.66 -14.54
C THR A 101 -0.56 -7.89 -14.74
N HIS A 102 -1.87 -7.70 -14.98
CA HIS A 102 -2.80 -8.78 -15.26
C HIS A 102 -2.40 -9.50 -16.56
N TYR A 103 -2.14 -8.74 -17.63
CA TYR A 103 -1.71 -9.31 -18.89
C TYR A 103 -0.34 -10.02 -18.79
N ALA A 104 0.60 -9.48 -18.02
CA ALA A 104 1.89 -10.13 -17.76
C ALA A 104 1.72 -11.48 -17.04
N ALA A 105 0.79 -11.58 -16.09
CA ALA A 105 0.46 -12.84 -15.42
C ALA A 105 -0.24 -13.83 -16.36
N GLN A 106 -1.04 -13.36 -17.32
CA GLN A 106 -1.57 -14.20 -18.40
C GLN A 106 -0.44 -14.72 -19.30
N LEU A 107 0.46 -13.85 -19.77
CA LEU A 107 1.62 -14.23 -20.61
C LEU A 107 2.55 -15.23 -19.91
N TRP A 108 2.69 -15.12 -18.60
CA TRP A 108 3.40 -16.08 -17.76
C TRP A 108 2.76 -17.48 -17.83
N LEU A 109 1.44 -17.58 -17.73
CA LEU A 109 0.72 -18.85 -17.84
C LEU A 109 0.70 -19.37 -19.28
N PHE A 110 0.42 -18.51 -20.25
CA PHE A 110 0.28 -18.81 -21.68
C PHE A 110 0.57 -17.57 -22.53
N PRO A 111 1.41 -17.59 -23.58
CA PRO A 111 2.25 -18.66 -24.09
C PRO A 111 3.76 -18.49 -23.79
N SER A 112 4.18 -17.36 -23.21
CA SER A 112 5.57 -16.91 -23.34
C SER A 112 6.47 -17.21 -22.14
N TRP A 113 5.92 -17.55 -20.97
CA TRP A 113 6.67 -17.83 -19.73
C TRP A 113 7.59 -16.68 -19.26
N ASN A 114 7.70 -15.57 -19.98
CA ASN A 114 8.47 -14.38 -19.61
C ASN A 114 7.76 -13.14 -20.19
N PRO A 115 7.11 -12.31 -19.36
CA PRO A 115 6.38 -11.13 -19.84
C PRO A 115 7.26 -9.90 -20.10
N TYR A 116 8.48 -9.83 -19.57
CA TYR A 116 9.34 -8.64 -19.65
C TYR A 116 9.69 -8.13 -21.06
N PRO A 117 9.97 -8.99 -22.06
CA PRO A 117 10.31 -8.51 -23.40
C PRO A 117 9.09 -8.15 -24.25
N HIS A 118 7.86 -8.31 -23.74
CA HIS A 118 6.64 -8.10 -24.52
C HIS A 118 6.14 -6.67 -24.45
N ASP A 119 5.54 -6.24 -25.56
CA ASP A 119 4.70 -5.06 -25.61
C ASP A 119 3.33 -5.37 -24.97
N LEU A 120 3.00 -4.67 -23.89
CA LEU A 120 1.78 -4.87 -23.13
C LEU A 120 0.65 -3.92 -23.56
N GLN A 121 0.83 -3.12 -24.62
CA GLN A 121 -0.19 -2.18 -25.11
C GLN A 121 -1.55 -2.85 -25.34
N LYS A 122 -1.58 -4.11 -25.79
CA LYS A 122 -2.81 -4.90 -25.97
C LYS A 122 -3.67 -4.96 -24.69
N ALA A 123 -3.06 -4.90 -23.52
CA ALA A 123 -3.78 -4.91 -22.25
C ALA A 123 -4.70 -3.69 -22.08
N LEU A 124 -4.35 -2.54 -22.67
CA LEU A 124 -5.14 -1.32 -22.59
C LEU A 124 -6.52 -1.54 -23.23
N GLU A 125 -6.57 -2.17 -24.40
CA GLU A 125 -7.84 -2.54 -25.05
C GLU A 125 -8.54 -3.67 -24.29
N MET A 126 -7.79 -4.73 -23.94
CA MET A 126 -8.33 -5.92 -23.25
C MET A 126 -9.07 -5.58 -21.96
N PHE A 127 -8.58 -4.61 -21.20
CA PHE A 127 -9.18 -4.16 -19.94
C PHE A 127 -9.89 -2.80 -20.05
N SER A 128 -10.06 -2.32 -21.30
CA SER A 128 -10.73 -1.06 -21.64
C SER A 128 -10.23 0.13 -20.83
N VAL A 129 -8.92 0.19 -20.60
CA VAL A 129 -8.28 1.17 -19.70
C VAL A 129 -8.65 2.59 -20.11
N ASP A 130 -9.11 3.35 -19.12
CA ASP A 130 -9.45 4.75 -19.31
C ASP A 130 -8.20 5.59 -19.66
N VAL A 131 -8.33 6.40 -20.70
CA VAL A 131 -7.25 7.19 -21.31
C VAL A 131 -6.60 8.16 -20.32
N ASP A 132 -7.36 8.66 -19.35
CA ASP A 132 -6.86 9.58 -18.32
C ASP A 132 -5.85 8.91 -17.37
N TYR A 133 -5.79 7.56 -17.37
CA TYR A 133 -4.95 6.76 -16.48
C TYR A 133 -3.87 5.96 -17.22
N ILE A 134 -3.61 6.30 -18.49
CA ILE A 134 -2.52 5.72 -19.26
C ILE A 134 -1.25 6.56 -19.06
N THR A 135 -0.14 5.91 -18.72
CA THR A 135 1.14 6.57 -18.52
C THR A 135 1.80 6.86 -19.87
N LEU A 136 2.11 8.14 -20.08
CA LEU A 136 2.79 8.62 -21.28
C LEU A 136 4.29 8.87 -21.03
N LYS A 137 5.04 8.88 -22.11
CA LYS A 137 6.39 9.43 -22.21
C LYS A 137 6.32 10.93 -22.52
N PRO A 138 7.40 11.70 -22.32
CA PRO A 138 7.43 13.14 -22.61
C PRO A 138 7.12 13.54 -24.05
N ASP A 139 7.35 12.65 -25.01
CA ASP A 139 7.04 12.82 -26.44
C ASP A 139 5.58 12.47 -26.80
N GLY A 140 4.80 11.95 -25.84
CA GLY A 140 3.41 11.52 -26.03
C GLY A 140 3.25 10.02 -26.31
N ASP A 141 4.34 9.27 -26.48
CA ASP A 141 4.27 7.82 -26.67
C ASP A 141 3.81 7.10 -25.40
N LEU A 142 3.28 5.89 -25.58
CA LEU A 142 2.86 5.05 -24.47
C LEU A 142 4.05 4.39 -23.76
N VAL A 143 3.92 4.22 -22.46
CA VAL A 143 4.73 3.27 -21.69
C VAL A 143 4.02 1.92 -21.76
N THR A 144 4.67 0.91 -22.33
CA THR A 144 4.01 -0.38 -22.62
C THR A 144 4.75 -1.59 -22.05
N ASN A 145 5.81 -1.37 -21.28
CA ASN A 145 6.62 -2.44 -20.70
C ASN A 145 6.19 -2.78 -19.26
N LEU A 146 6.48 -4.00 -18.81
CA LEU A 146 6.31 -4.38 -17.41
C LEU A 146 7.35 -3.67 -16.53
N ASN A 147 6.90 -2.81 -15.63
CA ASN A 147 7.75 -1.94 -14.84
C ASN A 147 7.87 -2.30 -13.35
N TYR A 148 7.57 -3.56 -12.99
CA TYR A 148 7.63 -4.08 -11.63
C TYR A 148 8.48 -5.35 -11.51
N PRO A 149 9.09 -5.62 -10.35
CA PRO A 149 9.71 -6.92 -10.10
C PRO A 149 8.66 -8.04 -10.07
N ALA A 150 9.12 -9.28 -10.27
CA ALA A 150 8.27 -10.36 -10.75
C ALA A 150 7.20 -10.81 -9.76
N LEU A 151 7.41 -10.63 -8.44
CA LEU A 151 6.40 -11.02 -7.46
C LEU A 151 5.11 -10.20 -7.64
N HIS A 152 5.18 -8.98 -8.18
CA HIS A 152 4.02 -8.15 -8.45
C HIS A 152 2.98 -8.87 -9.32
N PHE A 153 3.39 -9.42 -10.47
CA PHE A 153 2.45 -10.14 -11.35
C PHE A 153 2.24 -11.60 -10.92
N LEU A 154 3.26 -12.26 -10.34
CA LEU A 154 3.15 -13.65 -9.92
C LEU A 154 2.09 -13.87 -8.83
N ILE A 155 1.81 -12.86 -8.00
CA ILE A 155 0.72 -12.93 -7.01
C ILE A 155 -0.64 -13.17 -7.68
N PHE A 156 -0.86 -12.63 -8.87
CA PHE A 156 -2.14 -12.74 -9.59
C PHE A 156 -2.28 -14.06 -10.36
N THR A 157 -1.16 -14.70 -10.72
CA THR A 157 -1.12 -15.97 -11.46
C THR A 157 -2.07 -17.05 -10.94
N PRO A 158 -2.09 -17.43 -9.64
CA PRO A 158 -3.00 -18.47 -9.17
C PRO A 158 -4.48 -18.08 -9.35
N PHE A 159 -4.83 -16.81 -9.17
CA PHE A 159 -6.20 -16.34 -9.30
C PHE A 159 -6.67 -16.38 -10.76
N ILE A 160 -5.81 -15.97 -11.69
CA ILE A 160 -6.07 -16.06 -13.13
C ILE A 160 -6.23 -17.52 -13.55
N TYR A 161 -5.36 -18.42 -13.05
CA TYR A 161 -5.46 -19.85 -13.33
C TYR A 161 -6.80 -20.45 -12.89
N PHE A 162 -7.34 -20.00 -11.75
CA PHE A 162 -8.67 -20.40 -11.25
C PHE A 162 -9.83 -19.58 -11.84
N GLY A 163 -9.59 -18.75 -12.87
CA GLY A 163 -10.63 -18.04 -13.60
C GLY A 163 -11.13 -16.75 -12.95
N VAL A 164 -10.40 -16.18 -11.98
CA VAL A 164 -10.70 -14.83 -11.47
C VAL A 164 -10.39 -13.84 -12.57
N SER A 165 -11.41 -13.10 -13.02
CA SER A 165 -11.31 -12.15 -14.14
C SER A 165 -10.94 -10.73 -13.72
N ASP A 166 -11.12 -10.38 -12.44
CA ASP A 166 -10.90 -9.03 -11.93
C ASP A 166 -9.92 -9.05 -10.74
N MET A 167 -8.74 -8.47 -10.98
CA MET A 167 -7.63 -8.47 -10.04
C MET A 167 -7.81 -7.49 -8.88
N ARG A 168 -8.80 -6.59 -8.93
CA ARG A 168 -9.17 -5.72 -7.80
C ARG A 168 -9.58 -6.53 -6.57
N TRP A 169 -10.20 -7.70 -6.78
CA TRP A 169 -10.56 -8.56 -5.65
C TRP A 169 -9.32 -9.16 -4.99
N VAL A 170 -8.28 -9.45 -5.77
CA VAL A 170 -7.00 -9.91 -5.23
C VAL A 170 -6.32 -8.79 -4.43
N THR A 171 -6.29 -7.56 -4.95
CA THR A 171 -5.72 -6.43 -4.20
C THR A 171 -6.52 -6.14 -2.92
N PHE A 172 -7.86 -6.25 -2.97
CA PHE A 172 -8.72 -6.12 -1.80
C PHE A 172 -8.46 -7.20 -0.74
N LEU A 173 -8.09 -8.43 -1.13
CA LEU A 173 -7.69 -9.46 -0.16
C LEU A 173 -6.42 -9.06 0.61
N PHE A 174 -5.44 -8.45 -0.08
CA PHE A 174 -4.21 -7.95 0.57
C PHE A 174 -4.47 -6.72 1.44
N GLU A 175 -5.39 -5.86 1.03
CA GLU A 175 -5.92 -4.77 1.85
C GLU A 175 -6.53 -5.29 3.16
N LEU A 176 -7.48 -6.22 3.05
CA LEU A 176 -8.13 -6.84 4.21
C LEU A 176 -7.11 -7.50 5.14
N ALA A 177 -6.15 -8.25 4.58
CA ALA A 177 -5.07 -8.85 5.35
C ALA A 177 -4.24 -7.78 6.09
N THR A 178 -3.94 -6.65 5.46
CA THR A 178 -3.22 -5.53 6.07
C THR A 178 -4.01 -4.95 7.25
N PHE A 179 -5.30 -4.68 7.04
CA PHE A 179 -6.19 -4.13 8.07
C PHE A 179 -6.30 -5.08 9.26
N MET A 180 -6.50 -6.37 9.00
CA MET A 180 -6.60 -7.38 10.04
C MET A 180 -5.30 -7.51 10.83
N ILE A 181 -4.14 -7.54 10.18
CA ILE A 181 -2.86 -7.65 10.89
C ILE A 181 -2.62 -6.43 11.78
N ILE A 182 -2.88 -5.22 11.29
CA ILE A 182 -2.79 -3.99 12.10
C ILE A 182 -3.75 -4.03 13.29
N TYR A 183 -5.00 -4.41 13.05
CA TYR A 183 -6.02 -4.52 14.09
C TYR A 183 -5.63 -5.52 15.18
N TRP A 184 -5.21 -6.73 14.80
CA TRP A 184 -4.94 -7.81 15.76
C TRP A 184 -3.61 -7.66 16.48
N LYS A 185 -2.59 -7.08 15.84
CA LYS A 185 -1.31 -6.72 16.47
C LYS A 185 -1.44 -5.52 17.42
N SER A 186 -2.53 -4.77 17.33
CA SER A 186 -2.79 -3.67 18.25
C SER A 186 -3.25 -4.15 19.63
N PRO A 187 -2.87 -3.45 20.72
CA PRO A 187 -3.41 -3.71 22.05
C PRO A 187 -4.94 -3.67 22.03
N ALA A 188 -5.58 -4.59 22.75
CA ALA A 188 -7.04 -4.76 22.77
C ALA A 188 -7.79 -3.43 22.99
N ASP A 189 -7.27 -2.59 23.90
CA ASP A 189 -7.86 -1.30 24.25
C ASP A 189 -7.77 -0.25 23.14
N LEU A 190 -6.85 -0.39 22.19
CA LEU A 190 -6.63 0.55 21.09
C LEU A 190 -7.16 0.06 19.75
N ARG A 191 -7.49 -1.24 19.61
CA ARG A 191 -7.89 -1.82 18.30
C ARG A 191 -8.97 -1.03 17.56
N PRO A 192 -10.05 -0.57 18.23
CA PRO A 192 -11.10 0.16 17.53
C PRO A 192 -10.66 1.53 17.02
N PHE A 193 -9.59 2.11 17.58
CA PHE A 193 -9.09 3.42 17.19
C PHE A 193 -7.99 3.37 16.15
N VAL A 194 -7.15 2.33 16.15
CA VAL A 194 -6.04 2.22 15.19
C VAL A 194 -6.51 2.14 13.73
N ILE A 195 -7.77 1.78 13.48
CA ILE A 195 -8.31 1.71 12.11
C ILE A 195 -8.73 3.08 11.58
N VAL A 196 -8.94 4.07 12.45
CA VAL A 196 -9.42 5.40 12.03
C VAL A 196 -8.53 6.01 10.92
N PRO A 197 -7.18 6.01 11.02
CA PRO A 197 -6.33 6.53 9.95
C PRO A 197 -6.45 5.77 8.62
N LEU A 198 -6.85 4.50 8.64
CA LEU A 198 -7.01 3.68 7.43
C LEU A 198 -8.28 4.08 6.65
N PHE A 199 -9.27 4.62 7.36
CA PHE A 199 -10.57 5.05 6.83
C PHE A 199 -10.75 6.58 6.89
N ALA A 200 -9.71 7.34 7.25
CA ALA A 200 -9.82 8.79 7.43
C ALA A 200 -10.21 9.51 6.12
N GLY A 201 -9.96 8.86 4.98
CA GLY A 201 -10.55 9.17 3.68
C GLY A 201 -10.87 7.87 2.93
N SER A 202 -11.68 7.99 1.88
CA SER A 202 -12.08 6.85 1.04
C SER A 202 -10.94 6.34 0.15
N ASP A 203 -9.89 7.12 -0.11
CA ASP A 203 -8.85 6.73 -1.06
C ASP A 203 -8.12 5.46 -0.66
N LEU A 204 -7.61 5.41 0.58
CA LEU A 204 -6.86 4.27 1.08
C LEU A 204 -7.74 3.02 1.20
N ALA A 205 -8.95 3.18 1.75
CA ALA A 205 -9.83 2.06 2.10
C ALA A 205 -10.73 1.56 0.94
N ILE A 206 -10.86 2.35 -0.14
CA ILE A 206 -11.88 2.13 -1.17
C ILE A 206 -11.38 2.53 -2.55
N ASN A 207 -11.14 3.82 -2.79
CA ASN A 207 -11.02 4.34 -4.16
C ASN A 207 -9.78 3.82 -4.88
N PHE A 208 -8.64 3.67 -4.19
CA PHE A 208 -7.43 3.16 -4.83
C PHE A 208 -7.55 1.68 -5.22
N THR A 209 -8.13 0.85 -4.35
CA THR A 209 -8.40 -0.56 -4.67
C THR A 209 -9.42 -0.68 -5.80
N ALA A 210 -10.54 0.06 -5.72
CA ALA A 210 -11.55 0.09 -6.79
C ALA A 210 -11.00 0.65 -8.11
N GLY A 211 -10.07 1.59 -8.02
CA GLY A 211 -9.32 2.19 -9.12
C GLY A 211 -8.16 1.35 -9.64
N CYS A 212 -8.02 0.08 -9.21
CA CYS A 212 -6.98 -0.84 -9.70
C CYS A 212 -5.55 -0.45 -9.30
N LEU A 213 -5.33 0.07 -8.09
CA LEU A 213 -3.98 0.19 -7.54
C LEU A 213 -3.60 -1.08 -6.75
N GLY A 214 -2.41 -1.60 -7.03
CA GLY A 214 -1.88 -2.84 -6.45
C GLY A 214 -1.01 -2.64 -5.20
N ASP A 215 -0.95 -1.45 -4.61
CA ASP A 215 0.04 -1.13 -3.59
C ASP A 215 -0.08 -1.96 -2.31
N TYR A 216 -1.27 -2.45 -1.95
CA TYR A 216 -1.43 -3.34 -0.80
C TYR A 216 -0.60 -4.63 -0.88
N LEU A 217 -0.20 -5.03 -2.09
CA LEU A 217 0.70 -6.18 -2.31
C LEU A 217 2.07 -5.99 -1.65
N TRP A 218 2.63 -4.77 -1.62
CA TRP A 218 3.91 -4.49 -0.96
C TRP A 218 3.73 -3.95 0.46
N VAL A 219 2.61 -3.27 0.73
CA VAL A 219 2.31 -2.72 2.07
C VAL A 219 2.16 -3.84 3.10
N LEU A 220 1.45 -4.92 2.77
CA LEU A 220 1.27 -6.06 3.66
C LEU A 220 2.61 -6.64 4.16
N PRO A 221 3.52 -7.10 3.28
CA PRO A 221 4.82 -7.61 3.72
C PRO A 221 5.69 -6.52 4.38
N LEU A 222 5.58 -5.25 3.98
CA LEU A 222 6.33 -4.19 4.66
C LEU A 222 5.83 -3.93 6.09
N SER A 223 4.52 -3.94 6.33
CA SER A 223 3.96 -3.85 7.69
C SER A 223 4.39 -5.03 8.57
N LEU A 224 4.51 -6.23 8.00
CA LEU A 224 5.08 -7.38 8.71
C LEU A 224 6.56 -7.15 9.07
N THR A 225 7.36 -6.55 8.17
CA THR A 225 8.74 -6.14 8.47
C THR A 225 8.80 -5.23 9.69
N VAL A 226 7.86 -4.28 9.82
CA VAL A 226 7.79 -3.39 10.98
C VAL A 226 7.54 -4.17 12.27
N PHE A 227 6.51 -5.03 12.29
CA PHE A 227 6.15 -5.80 13.47
C PHE A 227 7.25 -6.78 13.90
N TYR A 228 7.97 -7.36 12.95
CA TYR A 228 9.04 -8.33 13.21
C TYR A 228 10.45 -7.73 13.13
N LEU A 229 10.60 -6.41 13.17
CA LEU A 229 11.88 -5.71 12.97
C LEU A 229 13.02 -6.16 13.91
N GLU A 230 12.71 -6.69 15.10
CA GLU A 230 13.72 -7.23 16.02
C GLU A 230 14.17 -8.65 15.66
N ASN A 231 13.40 -9.38 14.85
CA ASN A 231 13.76 -10.69 14.31
C ASN A 231 14.33 -10.50 12.90
N PRO A 232 15.66 -10.46 12.73
CA PRO A 232 16.31 -10.14 11.46
C PRO A 232 15.92 -11.11 10.34
N ALA A 233 15.60 -12.36 10.69
CA ALA A 233 15.19 -13.34 9.69
C ALA A 233 13.81 -13.00 9.13
N LEU A 234 12.79 -12.89 9.99
CA LEU A 234 11.44 -12.58 9.53
C LEU A 234 11.37 -11.19 8.89
N SER A 235 12.00 -10.18 9.48
CA SER A 235 12.00 -8.83 8.88
C SER A 235 12.74 -8.79 7.55
N GLY A 236 13.84 -9.54 7.40
CA GLY A 236 14.57 -9.62 6.13
C GLY A 236 13.74 -10.30 5.04
N LEU A 237 13.13 -11.44 5.37
CA LEU A 237 12.24 -12.17 4.47
C LEU A 237 11.08 -11.28 3.99
N THR A 238 10.33 -10.68 4.90
CA THR A 238 9.15 -9.86 4.54
C THR A 238 9.55 -8.56 3.84
N TYR A 239 10.70 -7.96 4.18
CA TYR A 239 11.19 -6.79 3.48
C TYR A 239 11.59 -7.12 2.03
N GLY A 240 12.31 -8.23 1.83
CA GLY A 240 12.66 -8.71 0.49
C GLY A 240 11.43 -9.03 -0.37
N LEU A 241 10.38 -9.61 0.22
CA LEU A 241 9.10 -9.81 -0.48
C LEU A 241 8.45 -8.49 -0.90
N ALA A 242 8.42 -7.47 -0.02
CA ALA A 242 7.93 -6.14 -0.39
C ALA A 242 8.74 -5.54 -1.56
N CYS A 243 10.07 -5.67 -1.51
CA CYS A 243 10.97 -5.25 -2.58
C CYS A 243 10.76 -6.02 -3.90
N SER A 244 10.31 -7.28 -3.85
CA SER A 244 9.97 -8.06 -5.06
C SER A 244 8.65 -7.65 -5.69
N VAL A 245 7.81 -6.93 -4.96
CA VAL A 245 6.53 -6.42 -5.47
C VAL A 245 6.73 -5.03 -6.08
N LYS A 246 7.47 -4.14 -5.42
CA LYS A 246 7.62 -2.75 -5.87
C LYS A 246 8.95 -2.13 -5.43
N GLN A 247 9.31 -1.02 -6.07
CA GLN A 247 10.57 -0.31 -5.89
C GLN A 247 10.54 0.65 -4.70
N GLU A 248 9.37 1.15 -4.28
CA GLU A 248 9.21 2.10 -3.19
C GLU A 248 9.80 1.59 -1.86
N PRO A 249 9.62 0.31 -1.48
CA PRO A 249 10.32 -0.27 -0.33
C PRO A 249 11.84 -0.14 -0.40
N TRP A 250 12.46 -0.13 -1.60
CA TRP A 250 13.92 -0.13 -1.75
C TRP A 250 14.57 1.09 -1.12
N ILE A 251 13.84 2.22 -1.06
CA ILE A 251 14.28 3.46 -0.41
C ILE A 251 14.64 3.22 1.06
N LEU A 252 14.01 2.25 1.72
CA LEU A 252 14.25 1.93 3.13
C LEU A 252 15.53 1.12 3.36
N ALA A 253 16.13 0.52 2.33
CA ALA A 253 17.26 -0.39 2.46
C ALA A 253 18.43 0.18 3.28
N PRO A 254 18.98 1.38 2.96
CA PRO A 254 20.11 1.92 3.72
C PRO A 254 19.73 2.20 5.19
N TYR A 255 18.51 2.63 5.46
CA TYR A 255 18.03 2.94 6.81
C TYR A 255 17.82 1.68 7.66
N LEU A 256 17.30 0.61 7.06
CA LEU A 256 17.14 -0.69 7.72
C LEU A 256 18.49 -1.34 8.00
N MET A 257 19.47 -1.23 7.10
CA MET A 257 20.83 -1.70 7.35
C MET A 257 21.47 -0.98 8.54
N VAL A 258 21.37 0.36 8.60
CA VAL A 258 21.83 1.15 9.76
C VAL A 258 21.07 0.76 11.02
N TYR A 259 19.77 0.49 10.93
CA TYR A 259 18.97 0.00 12.05
C TYR A 259 19.51 -1.33 12.58
N MET A 260 19.75 -2.31 11.72
CA MET A 260 20.28 -3.63 12.12
C MET A 260 21.67 -3.50 12.75
N LEU A 261 22.50 -2.57 12.26
CA LEU A 261 23.81 -2.29 12.81
C LEU A 261 23.78 -1.58 14.16
N ARG A 262 22.78 -0.74 14.44
CA ARG A 262 22.81 0.14 15.62
C ARG A 262 21.77 -0.19 16.70
N SER A 263 20.86 -1.11 16.44
CA SER A 263 19.84 -1.56 17.38
C SER A 263 20.42 -2.48 18.47
N GLY A 264 21.09 -1.87 19.45
CA GLY A 264 21.35 -2.44 20.78
C GLY A 264 22.40 -3.55 20.91
N GLU A 265 22.82 -4.18 19.81
CA GLU A 265 23.80 -5.27 19.84
C GLU A 265 25.24 -4.79 19.60
N GLY A 266 26.19 -5.36 20.35
CA GLY A 266 27.62 -5.14 20.21
C GLY A 266 28.35 -6.33 19.54
N GLY A 267 29.52 -6.06 18.96
CA GLY A 267 30.43 -7.09 18.43
C GLY A 267 29.83 -7.97 17.33
N LEU A 268 30.09 -9.28 17.41
CA LEU A 268 29.71 -10.27 16.39
C LEU A 268 28.19 -10.45 16.22
N ARG A 269 27.40 -10.23 17.29
CA ARG A 269 25.94 -10.38 17.25
C ARG A 269 25.30 -9.38 16.29
N ARG A 270 25.77 -8.13 16.31
CA ARG A 270 25.40 -7.07 15.36
C ARG A 270 25.65 -7.49 13.91
N ILE A 271 26.83 -8.05 13.62
CA ILE A 271 27.19 -8.49 12.28
C ILE A 271 26.26 -9.63 11.86
N LYS A 272 26.02 -10.62 12.73
CA LYS A 272 25.09 -11.71 12.45
C LYS A 272 23.67 -11.20 12.18
N LYS A 273 23.16 -10.25 12.97
CA LYS A 273 21.85 -9.63 12.77
C LYS A 273 21.74 -8.97 11.39
N LEU A 274 22.73 -8.14 11.02
CA LEU A 274 22.79 -7.52 9.70
C LEU A 274 22.86 -8.57 8.59
N SER A 275 23.78 -9.54 8.69
CA SER A 275 23.98 -10.56 7.67
C SER A 275 22.74 -11.42 7.48
N THR A 276 22.08 -11.86 8.56
CA THR A 276 20.81 -12.60 8.47
C THR A 276 19.73 -11.77 7.78
N PHE A 277 19.60 -10.49 8.13
CA PHE A 277 18.64 -9.59 7.47
C PHE A 277 18.93 -9.44 5.97
N ILE A 278 20.19 -9.17 5.59
CA ILE A 278 20.59 -8.99 4.20
C ILE A 278 20.37 -10.29 3.41
N ILE A 279 20.84 -11.43 3.91
CA ILE A 279 20.74 -12.72 3.22
C ILE A 279 19.27 -13.05 2.94
N LEU A 280 18.37 -12.89 3.92
CA LEU A 280 16.96 -13.18 3.70
C LEU A 280 16.25 -12.12 2.85
N THR A 281 16.65 -10.85 2.94
CA THR A 281 16.15 -9.79 2.04
C THR A 281 16.52 -10.11 0.59
N VAL A 282 17.79 -10.38 0.31
CA VAL A 282 18.30 -10.70 -1.03
C VAL A 282 17.69 -12.01 -1.52
N GLY A 283 17.63 -13.04 -0.68
CA GLY A 283 17.02 -14.32 -1.04
C GLY A 283 15.55 -14.18 -1.42
N ALA A 284 14.76 -13.46 -0.61
CA ALA A 284 13.35 -13.21 -0.90
C ALA A 284 13.12 -12.27 -2.09
N PHE A 285 14.07 -11.34 -2.34
CA PHE A 285 14.06 -10.52 -3.55
C PHE A 285 14.33 -11.34 -4.81
N ILE A 286 15.40 -12.14 -4.79
CA ILE A 286 15.89 -12.87 -5.95
C ILE A 286 14.99 -14.06 -6.28
N LEU A 287 14.44 -14.78 -5.31
CA LEU A 287 13.66 -16.00 -5.53
C LEU A 287 12.54 -15.86 -6.59
N PRO A 288 11.64 -14.85 -6.53
CA PRO A 288 10.63 -14.66 -7.57
C PRO A 288 11.19 -14.09 -8.89
N ASN A 289 12.35 -13.43 -8.85
CA ASN A 289 12.92 -12.71 -10.01
C ASN A 289 13.93 -13.54 -10.81
N ILE A 290 14.59 -14.54 -10.21
CA ILE A 290 15.77 -15.21 -10.78
C ILE A 290 15.50 -15.88 -12.11
N PHE A 291 14.30 -16.45 -12.29
CA PHE A 291 13.90 -17.07 -13.55
C PHE A 291 13.90 -16.03 -14.69
N PHE A 292 13.30 -14.86 -14.46
CA PHE A 292 13.19 -13.80 -15.46
C PHE A 292 14.53 -13.12 -15.73
N ILE A 293 15.32 -12.88 -14.68
CA ILE A 293 16.71 -12.39 -14.80
C ILE A 293 17.54 -13.35 -15.67
N SER A 294 17.37 -14.66 -15.48
CA SER A 294 18.15 -15.66 -16.22
C SER A 294 17.66 -15.83 -17.67
N LYS A 295 16.38 -15.54 -17.95
CA LYS A 295 15.81 -15.64 -19.29
C LYS A 295 16.13 -14.44 -20.17
N ASP A 296 16.02 -13.24 -19.60
CA ASP A 296 16.32 -11.98 -20.30
C ASP A 296 16.69 -10.90 -19.27
N PRO A 297 17.98 -10.81 -18.89
CA PRO A 297 18.42 -9.90 -17.85
C PRO A 297 18.24 -8.43 -18.26
N GLU A 298 18.38 -8.13 -19.55
CA GLU A 298 18.26 -6.76 -20.08
C GLU A 298 16.80 -6.30 -20.01
N SER A 299 15.86 -7.09 -20.54
CA SER A 299 14.43 -6.74 -20.48
C SER A 299 13.91 -6.66 -19.05
N TRP A 300 14.34 -7.57 -18.16
CA TRP A 300 13.99 -7.50 -16.74
C TRP A 300 14.53 -6.23 -16.10
N PHE A 301 15.81 -5.90 -16.31
CA PHE A 301 16.44 -4.73 -15.70
C PHE A 301 15.84 -3.42 -16.22
N ASN A 302 15.68 -3.29 -17.54
CA ASN A 302 15.07 -2.10 -18.15
C ASN A 302 13.62 -1.92 -17.70
N GLY A 303 12.86 -3.02 -17.62
CA GLY A 303 11.51 -3.03 -17.06
C GLY A 303 11.47 -2.50 -15.64
N VAL A 304 12.12 -3.22 -14.71
CA VAL A 304 12.08 -2.91 -13.27
C VAL A 304 12.64 -1.52 -12.95
N THR A 305 13.58 -0.98 -13.73
CA THR A 305 14.16 0.34 -13.49
C THR A 305 13.41 1.49 -14.19
N THR A 306 12.45 1.20 -15.07
CA THR A 306 11.66 2.21 -15.80
C THR A 306 11.08 3.31 -14.92
N PRO A 307 10.51 3.05 -13.71
CA PRO A 307 9.90 4.11 -12.89
C PRO A 307 10.83 5.25 -12.48
N PHE A 308 12.15 5.02 -12.44
CA PHE A 308 13.14 6.03 -12.04
C PHE A 308 14.21 6.32 -13.11
N ALA A 309 14.49 5.38 -14.01
CA ALA A 309 15.44 5.58 -15.11
C ALA A 309 14.75 5.99 -16.42
N GLY A 310 13.52 5.52 -16.65
CA GLY A 310 12.79 5.72 -17.90
C GLY A 310 12.35 7.17 -18.16
N GLU A 311 12.14 7.50 -19.42
CA GLU A 311 11.58 8.78 -19.85
C GLU A 311 10.07 8.76 -19.64
N LEU A 312 9.64 9.19 -18.44
CA LEU A 312 8.23 9.28 -18.05
C LEU A 312 7.84 10.74 -17.90
N ILE A 313 6.58 11.06 -18.21
CA ILE A 313 6.04 12.40 -17.90
C ILE A 313 6.14 12.70 -16.39
N VAL A 314 6.29 13.99 -16.08
CA VAL A 314 6.25 14.49 -14.70
C VAL A 314 4.81 14.44 -14.21
N VAL A 315 4.57 13.63 -13.18
CA VAL A 315 3.27 13.51 -12.50
C VAL A 315 3.54 13.40 -11.02
N SER A 316 3.09 14.38 -10.24
CA SER A 316 3.48 14.48 -8.84
C SER A 316 2.52 15.31 -8.01
N GLN A 317 2.35 14.88 -6.76
CA GLN A 317 1.77 15.64 -5.66
C GLN A 317 2.84 16.31 -4.79
N GLY A 318 4.11 16.23 -5.21
CA GLY A 318 5.26 16.87 -4.60
C GLY A 318 5.68 18.18 -5.26
N ILE A 319 6.94 18.58 -5.04
CA ILE A 319 7.50 19.84 -5.57
C ILE A 319 7.40 19.90 -7.10
N SER A 320 7.56 18.77 -7.78
CA SER A 320 7.49 18.69 -9.25
C SER A 320 6.11 18.98 -9.84
N MET A 321 5.08 19.14 -9.01
CA MET A 321 3.79 19.67 -9.43
C MET A 321 3.91 21.06 -10.09
N VAL A 322 4.88 21.89 -9.69
CA VAL A 322 5.09 23.21 -10.31
C VAL A 322 5.47 23.12 -11.79
N THR A 323 6.31 22.14 -12.15
CA THR A 323 6.61 21.82 -13.56
C THR A 323 5.41 21.21 -14.24
N GLN A 324 4.74 20.25 -13.58
CA GLN A 324 3.54 19.61 -14.14
C GLN A 324 2.44 20.60 -14.51
N LYS A 325 2.28 21.69 -13.73
CA LYS A 325 1.31 22.76 -13.99
C LYS A 325 1.83 23.89 -14.88
N GLY A 326 3.04 23.75 -15.44
CA GLY A 326 3.63 24.72 -16.36
C GLY A 326 4.05 26.04 -15.71
N LEU A 327 4.12 26.12 -14.38
CA LEU A 327 4.50 27.35 -13.67
C LEU A 327 6.00 27.61 -13.76
N LEU A 328 6.81 26.55 -13.63
CA LEU A 328 8.27 26.61 -13.75
C LEU A 328 8.77 25.35 -14.48
N PRO A 329 9.32 25.44 -15.70
CA PRO A 329 9.72 24.27 -16.49
C PRO A 329 11.09 23.72 -16.05
N LEU A 330 11.17 23.15 -14.85
CA LEU A 330 12.40 22.52 -14.34
C LEU A 330 12.61 21.14 -14.96
N SER A 331 13.87 20.80 -15.27
CA SER A 331 14.22 19.54 -15.94
C SER A 331 14.09 18.31 -15.02
N LYS A 332 13.94 17.12 -15.61
CA LYS A 332 14.01 15.83 -14.89
C LYS A 332 15.28 15.73 -14.05
N THR A 333 16.43 16.14 -14.61
CA THR A 333 17.73 16.15 -13.92
C THR A 333 17.71 16.99 -12.64
N PHE A 334 17.02 18.14 -12.64
CA PHE A 334 16.88 18.97 -11.44
C PHE A 334 16.17 18.19 -10.31
N TYR A 335 15.02 17.57 -10.60
CA TYR A 335 14.27 16.80 -9.60
C TYR A 335 15.00 15.54 -9.15
N THR A 336 15.67 14.84 -10.06
CA THR A 336 16.51 13.68 -9.71
C THR A 336 17.65 14.10 -8.77
N THR A 337 18.30 15.23 -9.06
CA THR A 337 19.37 15.78 -8.20
C THR A 337 18.82 16.18 -6.83
N LEU A 338 17.67 16.86 -6.79
CA LEU A 338 17.01 17.25 -5.54
C LEU A 338 16.63 16.02 -4.70
N THR A 339 16.11 14.97 -5.34
CA THR A 339 15.78 13.70 -4.69
C THR A 339 17.01 13.02 -4.11
N ALA A 340 18.11 12.99 -4.86
CA ALA A 340 19.37 12.43 -4.38
C ALA A 340 19.93 13.22 -3.19
N ILE A 341 19.85 14.56 -3.21
CA ILE A 341 20.23 15.42 -2.09
C ILE A 341 19.36 15.13 -0.87
N ALA A 342 18.03 15.09 -1.03
CA ALA A 342 17.10 14.81 0.05
C ALA A 342 17.36 13.43 0.68
N ALA A 343 17.53 12.39 -0.14
CA ALA A 343 17.85 11.05 0.33
C ALA A 343 19.21 10.99 1.07
N THR A 344 20.23 11.66 0.53
CA THR A 344 21.57 11.70 1.13
C THR A 344 21.55 12.42 2.48
N LEU A 345 20.91 13.59 2.56
CA LEU A 345 20.78 14.35 3.79
C LEU A 345 20.01 13.54 4.84
N LEU A 346 18.85 12.97 4.49
CA LEU A 346 18.07 12.13 5.41
C LEU A 346 18.88 10.92 5.91
N PHE A 347 19.67 10.29 5.05
CA PHE A 347 20.57 9.21 5.44
C PHE A 347 21.64 9.67 6.44
N ILE A 348 22.33 10.78 6.15
CA ILE A 348 23.33 11.36 7.05
C ILE A 348 22.70 11.72 8.40
N TYR A 349 21.56 12.41 8.40
CA TYR A 349 20.84 12.76 9.63
C TYR A 349 20.41 11.53 10.41
N TYR A 350 19.93 10.49 9.73
CA TYR A 350 19.55 9.23 10.37
C TYR A 350 20.75 8.52 11.01
N VAL A 351 21.91 8.52 10.36
CA VAL A 351 23.15 7.99 10.94
C VAL A 351 23.59 8.85 12.12
N ILE A 352 23.62 10.17 12.04
CA ILE A 352 24.10 11.00 13.16
C ILE A 352 23.15 10.90 14.37
N TYR A 353 21.84 11.02 14.13
CA TYR A 353 20.81 11.10 15.16
C TYR A 353 20.00 9.81 15.32
N PHE A 354 20.61 8.66 15.04
CA PHE A 354 19.95 7.35 15.04
C PHE A 354 19.10 7.09 16.29
N SER A 355 19.62 7.39 17.49
CA SER A 355 18.90 7.16 18.75
C SER A 355 17.56 7.90 18.81
N LYS A 356 17.47 9.07 18.19
CA LYS A 356 16.27 9.91 18.11
C LYS A 356 15.36 9.55 16.94
N LEU A 357 15.95 9.15 15.80
CA LEU A 357 15.24 8.94 14.53
C LEU A 357 14.96 7.47 14.19
N LYS A 358 15.44 6.49 14.97
CA LYS A 358 15.31 5.05 14.68
C LYS A 358 13.88 4.57 14.33
N ASN A 359 12.85 5.27 14.80
CA ASN A 359 11.45 4.91 14.56
C ASN A 359 10.79 5.73 13.44
N THR A 360 11.42 6.80 12.96
CA THR A 360 10.87 7.70 11.92
C THR A 360 11.21 7.23 10.51
N LEU A 361 12.07 6.22 10.36
CA LEU A 361 12.55 5.75 9.04
C LEU A 361 11.42 5.39 8.07
N TRP A 362 10.29 4.93 8.59
CA TRP A 362 9.11 4.53 7.80
C TRP A 362 8.46 5.69 7.05
N ALA A 363 8.70 6.94 7.48
CA ALA A 363 8.21 8.14 6.81
C ALA A 363 9.21 8.70 5.77
N PHE A 364 10.45 8.22 5.73
CA PHE A 364 11.47 8.76 4.82
C PHE A 364 11.16 8.56 3.33
N PRO A 365 10.56 7.45 2.89
CA PRO A 365 10.16 7.30 1.50
C PRO A 365 9.22 8.43 1.04
N ALA A 366 8.27 8.86 1.88
CA ALA A 366 7.40 10.00 1.57
C ALA A 366 8.23 11.29 1.38
N LEU A 367 9.14 11.61 2.29
CA LEU A 367 9.94 12.83 2.21
C LEU A 367 10.84 12.86 0.96
N ILE A 368 11.43 11.71 0.60
CA ILE A 368 12.27 11.56 -0.59
C ILE A 368 11.42 11.70 -1.85
N MET A 369 10.31 10.95 -1.93
CA MET A 369 9.43 10.96 -3.11
C MET A 369 8.70 12.29 -3.30
N TRP A 370 8.53 13.09 -2.25
CA TRP A 370 7.97 14.45 -2.39
C TRP A 370 8.85 15.39 -3.23
N THR A 371 10.13 15.07 -3.37
CA THR A 371 11.09 15.81 -4.23
C THR A 371 11.30 15.18 -5.61
N SER A 372 10.73 13.99 -5.84
CA SER A 372 10.86 13.21 -7.08
C SER A 372 10.03 13.79 -8.22
N PRO A 373 10.43 13.59 -9.50
CA PRO A 373 9.56 13.88 -10.64
C PRO A 373 8.29 13.01 -10.68
N ARG A 374 8.21 11.95 -9.87
CA ARG A 374 7.06 11.04 -9.76
C ARG A 374 6.60 10.81 -8.32
N GLY A 375 6.31 11.86 -7.57
CA GLY A 375 5.75 11.73 -6.22
C GLY A 375 4.24 11.51 -6.26
N LEU A 376 3.75 10.30 -6.57
CA LEU A 376 2.31 10.04 -6.70
C LEU A 376 1.59 9.96 -5.35
N GLN A 377 0.29 10.31 -5.32
CA GLN A 377 -0.53 10.34 -4.11
C GLN A 377 -0.54 9.00 -3.35
N ASN A 378 -0.67 7.91 -4.10
CA ASN A 378 -0.65 6.56 -3.54
C ASN A 378 0.68 6.27 -2.81
N TYR A 379 1.82 6.82 -3.27
CA TYR A 379 3.12 6.60 -2.64
C TYR A 379 3.19 7.18 -1.22
N PHE A 380 2.40 8.22 -0.92
CA PHE A 380 2.34 8.81 0.42
C PHE A 380 1.32 8.11 1.30
N ILE A 381 0.11 7.89 0.78
CA ILE A 381 -1.00 7.35 1.58
C ILE A 381 -0.74 5.89 1.96
N TYR A 382 -0.16 5.07 1.08
CA TYR A 382 0.13 3.66 1.39
C TYR A 382 1.24 3.45 2.44
N LEU A 383 1.93 4.51 2.86
CA LEU A 383 2.82 4.46 4.03
C LEU A 383 2.07 4.59 5.36
N ILE A 384 0.81 5.05 5.36
CA ILE A 384 0.01 5.18 6.59
C ILE A 384 -0.11 3.85 7.33
N PRO A 385 -0.48 2.71 6.70
CA PRO A 385 -0.51 1.41 7.37
C PRO A 385 0.85 0.99 7.96
N VAL A 386 1.95 1.34 7.29
CA VAL A 386 3.33 1.00 7.71
C VAL A 386 3.75 1.85 8.92
N CYS A 387 3.51 3.16 8.86
CA CYS A 387 3.74 4.08 9.97
C CYS A 387 2.87 3.73 11.19
N LEU A 388 1.62 3.34 10.96
CA LEU A 388 0.72 2.88 12.01
C LEU A 388 1.24 1.61 12.68
N ALA A 389 1.69 0.61 11.89
CA ALA A 389 2.35 -0.58 12.42
C ALA A 389 3.57 -0.22 13.30
N ALA A 390 4.34 0.80 12.92
CA ALA A 390 5.50 1.26 13.69
C ALA A 390 5.09 1.89 15.02
N ILE A 391 4.04 2.73 15.03
CA ILE A 391 3.48 3.33 16.24
C ILE A 391 2.98 2.23 17.18
N ILE A 392 2.21 1.26 16.67
CA ILE A 392 1.69 0.14 17.45
C ILE A 392 2.81 -0.67 18.08
N LYS A 393 3.83 -1.06 17.29
CA LYS A 393 4.99 -1.82 17.78
C LYS A 393 5.69 -1.09 18.93
N ASN A 394 5.91 0.22 18.77
CA ASN A 394 6.58 1.04 19.79
C ASN A 394 5.74 1.17 21.06
N TYR A 395 4.43 1.38 20.93
CA TYR A 395 3.52 1.46 22.07
C TYR A 395 3.48 0.15 22.87
N SER A 396 3.34 -1.00 22.19
CA SER A 396 3.31 -2.31 22.83
C SER A 396 4.58 -2.61 23.62
N LYS A 397 5.74 -2.23 23.09
CA LYS A 397 7.02 -2.36 23.80
C LYS A 397 7.07 -1.54 25.08
N ILE A 398 6.65 -0.27 25.02
CA ILE A 398 6.60 0.60 26.20
C ILE A 398 5.64 0.03 27.26
N ALA A 399 4.48 -0.47 26.84
CA ALA A 399 3.49 -1.05 27.73
C ALA A 399 3.97 -2.36 28.40
N GLU A 400 4.73 -3.18 27.67
CA GLU A 400 5.37 -4.38 28.23
C GLU A 400 6.48 -4.04 29.23
N ASP A 401 7.34 -3.09 28.89
CA ASP A 401 8.41 -2.65 29.79
C ASP A 401 7.81 -2.11 31.09
N PHE A 402 6.79 -1.25 31.04
CA PHE A 402 6.12 -0.73 32.23
C PHE A 402 5.47 -1.81 33.11
N ARG A 403 4.94 -2.89 32.52
CA ARG A 403 4.40 -4.02 33.28
C ARG A 403 5.46 -4.84 34.00
N LYS A 404 6.68 -4.92 33.47
CA LYS A 404 7.80 -5.63 34.13
C LYS A 404 8.38 -4.87 35.33
N TRP A 405 8.14 -3.56 35.40
CA TRP A 405 8.57 -2.70 36.51
C TRP A 405 7.61 -2.70 37.71
N ARG A 406 6.37 -3.16 37.51
CA ARG A 406 5.39 -3.41 38.59
C ARG A 406 5.48 -4.85 39.03
#